data_AF-A0A527H1K2-F1
#
_entry.id   AF-A0A527H1K2-F1
#
_cell.length_a   1.000
_cell.length_b   1.000
_cell.length_c   1.000
_cell.angle_alpha   90.00
_cell.angle_beta   90.00
_cell.angle_gamma   90.00
#
_symmetry.space_group_name_H-M   'P 1'
#
loop_
_entity.id
_entity.type
_entity.pdbx_description
1 polymer ?
#
loop_
_entity_poly.entity_id
_entity_poly.type
_entity_poly.pdbx_seq_one_letter_code
_entity_poly.pdbx_strand_id
1 'polypeptide(L)'
;GYRLARPADEIKVGHVVRVLDGPLAPIPCASRTQYQRCEDCNEATCQVRYLMLEVRQAIAEVLDQRSLAEMRDISLDDPPVARDIGDLPLAVKVQA
;
A
#
# COMPACT_ATOMS: atom_id res chain seq x y z
N GLY A 1 4.27 -31.10 7.42
CA GLY A 1 4.34 -29.71 7.93
C GLY A 1 4.91 -28.79 6.87
N TYR A 2 4.86 -27.49 7.09
CA TYR A 2 5.40 -26.48 6.18
C TYR A 2 6.59 -25.75 6.80
N ARG A 3 7.49 -25.24 5.95
CA ARG A 3 8.62 -24.39 6.32
C ARG A 3 8.79 -23.29 5.29
N LEU A 4 9.46 -22.20 5.65
CA LEU A 4 9.83 -21.18 4.69
C LEU A 4 10.78 -21.78 3.64
N ALA A 5 10.54 -21.45 2.37
CA ALA A 5 11.38 -21.89 1.26
C ALA A 5 12.70 -21.10 1.18
N ARG A 6 12.76 -19.94 1.83
CA ARG A 6 13.89 -19.00 1.86
C ARG A 6 14.01 -18.37 3.26
N PRO A 7 15.17 -17.81 3.62
CA PRO A 7 15.33 -16.99 4.82
C PRO A 7 14.27 -15.87 4.93
N ALA A 8 13.83 -15.55 6.15
CA ALA A 8 12.71 -14.63 6.38
C ALA A 8 13.03 -13.16 6.03
N ASP A 9 14.30 -12.79 6.07
CA ASP A 9 14.86 -11.50 5.65
C ASP A 9 14.82 -11.30 4.12
N GLU A 10 14.81 -12.38 3.33
CA GLU A 10 14.68 -12.34 1.87
C GLU A 10 13.23 -12.29 1.36
N ILE A 11 12.24 -12.45 2.24
CA ILE A 11 10.83 -12.51 1.86
C ILE A 11 10.17 -11.17 2.17
N LYS A 12 9.95 -10.35 1.14
CA LYS A 12 9.24 -9.07 1.28
C LYS A 12 7.74 -9.27 1.50
N VAL A 13 7.19 -8.54 2.47
CA VAL A 13 5.77 -8.61 2.86
C VAL A 13 4.87 -8.25 1.69
N GLY A 14 5.21 -7.20 0.94
CA GLY A 14 4.44 -6.80 -0.23
C GLY A 14 4.36 -7.87 -1.31
N HIS A 15 5.38 -8.74 -1.44
CA HIS A 15 5.30 -9.88 -2.36
C HIS A 15 4.30 -10.93 -1.85
N VAL A 16 4.30 -11.22 -0.55
CA VAL A 16 3.35 -12.14 0.07
C VAL A 16 1.92 -11.67 -0.15
N VAL A 17 1.63 -10.40 0.15
CA VAL A 17 0.28 -9.82 -0.04
C VAL A 17 -0.15 -9.91 -1.50
N ARG A 18 0.75 -9.62 -2.46
CA ARG A 18 0.41 -9.73 -3.88
C ARG A 18 0.06 -11.13 -4.35
N VAL A 19 0.67 -12.15 -3.76
CA VAL A 19 0.38 -13.55 -4.08
C VAL A 19 -0.95 -13.99 -3.48
N LEU A 20 -1.30 -13.50 -2.29
CA LEU A 20 -2.52 -13.91 -1.58
C LEU A 20 -3.76 -13.10 -2.00
N ASP A 21 -3.65 -11.77 -1.97
CA ASP A 21 -4.80 -10.86 -2.12
C ASP A 21 -4.86 -10.20 -3.51
N GLY A 22 -3.78 -10.33 -4.29
CA GLY A 22 -3.64 -9.69 -5.58
C GLY A 22 -3.04 -8.28 -5.50
N PRO A 23 -3.28 -7.39 -6.49
CA PRO A 23 -2.63 -6.09 -6.54
C PRO A 23 -2.89 -5.25 -5.29
N LEU A 24 -1.89 -4.47 -4.84
CA LEU A 24 -2.01 -3.52 -3.72
C LEU A 24 -2.91 -2.29 -4.03
N ALA A 25 -3.74 -2.37 -5.05
CA ALA A 25 -4.52 -1.26 -5.56
C ALA A 25 -5.90 -1.22 -4.90
N PRO A 26 -6.28 -0.11 -4.23
CA PRO A 26 -7.58 0.00 -3.59
C PRO A 26 -8.77 -0.05 -4.56
N ILE A 27 -8.55 0.35 -5.82
CA ILE A 27 -9.54 0.29 -6.89
C ILE A 27 -8.90 -0.19 -8.21
N PRO A 28 -9.68 -0.81 -9.12
CA PRO A 28 -9.12 -1.43 -10.33
C PRO A 28 -8.40 -0.44 -11.26
N CYS A 29 -8.93 0.77 -11.44
CA CYS A 29 -8.32 1.79 -12.32
C CYS A 29 -7.04 2.42 -11.74
N ALA A 30 -6.73 2.16 -10.45
CA ALA A 30 -5.49 2.56 -9.80
C ALA A 30 -4.43 1.44 -9.78
N SER A 31 -4.77 0.25 -10.26
CA SER A 31 -3.86 -0.90 -10.32
C SER A 31 -2.85 -0.77 -11.45
N ARG A 32 -1.60 -1.19 -11.18
CA ARG A 32 -0.53 -1.27 -12.19
C ARG A 32 -0.47 -2.64 -12.87
N THR A 33 -0.86 -3.70 -12.16
CA THR A 33 -0.72 -5.09 -12.63
C THR A 33 -2.05 -5.70 -13.10
N GLN A 34 -3.17 -5.15 -12.65
CA GLN A 34 -4.52 -5.54 -13.07
C GLN A 34 -5.37 -4.29 -13.26
N TYR A 35 -4.94 -3.42 -14.19
CA TYR A 35 -5.69 -2.22 -14.51
C TYR A 35 -7.03 -2.59 -15.16
N GLN A 36 -8.10 -1.97 -14.68
CA GLN A 36 -9.40 -2.00 -15.33
C GLN A 36 -9.96 -0.58 -15.37
N ARG A 37 -10.38 -0.17 -16.56
CA ARG A 37 -10.96 1.15 -16.78
C ARG A 37 -12.30 1.28 -16.05
N CYS A 38 -12.55 2.42 -15.42
CA CYS A 38 -13.86 2.73 -14.85
C CYS A 38 -14.87 3.06 -15.96
N GLU A 39 -16.09 2.52 -15.86
CA GLU A 39 -17.17 2.76 -16.83
C GLU A 39 -17.76 4.17 -16.69
N ASP A 40 -17.82 4.68 -15.45
CA ASP A 40 -18.59 5.89 -15.10
C ASP A 40 -17.74 7.16 -14.90
N CYS A 41 -16.46 7.18 -15.33
CA CYS A 41 -15.64 8.38 -15.20
C CYS A 41 -14.69 8.65 -16.39
N ASN A 42 -14.32 9.92 -16.53
CA ASN A 42 -13.16 10.32 -17.31
C ASN A 42 -11.90 10.22 -16.44
N GLU A 43 -11.10 9.18 -16.65
CA GLU A 43 -9.89 8.92 -15.87
C GLU A 43 -8.82 10.01 -15.96
N ALA A 44 -8.82 10.80 -17.04
CA ALA A 44 -7.89 11.91 -17.21
C ALA A 44 -8.14 13.05 -16.19
N THR A 45 -9.36 13.14 -15.67
CA THR A 45 -9.78 14.19 -14.73
C THR A 45 -10.36 13.61 -13.42
N CYS A 46 -10.24 12.31 -13.19
CA CYS A 46 -10.83 11.65 -12.02
C CYS A 46 -9.92 11.82 -10.80
N GLN A 47 -10.27 12.74 -9.89
CA GLN A 47 -9.50 13.02 -8.67
C GLN A 47 -9.43 11.80 -7.74
N VAL A 48 -10.48 10.99 -7.70
CA VAL A 48 -10.51 9.73 -6.93
C VAL A 48 -9.41 8.79 -7.41
N ARG A 49 -9.26 8.62 -8.73
CA ARG A 49 -8.19 7.78 -9.29
C ARG A 49 -6.82 8.29 -8.90
N TYR A 50 -6.60 9.61 -9.01
CA TYR A 50 -5.32 10.22 -8.65
C TYR A 50 -4.95 9.95 -7.18
N LEU A 51 -5.88 10.24 -6.26
CA LEU A 51 -5.68 9.95 -4.83
C LEU A 51 -5.44 8.47 -4.57
N MET A 52 -6.17 7.57 -5.24
CA MET A 52 -5.97 6.12 -5.06
C MET A 52 -4.65 5.62 -5.64
N LEU A 53 -4.06 6.30 -6.64
CA LEU A 53 -2.71 6.00 -7.11
C LEU A 53 -1.66 6.37 -6.06
N GLU A 54 -1.86 7.45 -5.31
CA GLU A 54 -1.01 7.86 -4.18
C GLU A 54 -1.14 6.88 -3.01
N VAL A 55 -2.37 6.54 -2.62
CA VAL A 55 -2.63 5.55 -1.55
C VAL A 55 -1.97 4.22 -1.89
N ARG A 56 -2.13 3.71 -3.12
CA ARG A 56 -1.43 2.50 -3.58
C ARG A 56 0.08 2.62 -3.41
N GLN A 57 0.65 3.77 -3.77
CA GLN A 57 2.09 4.00 -3.69
C GLN A 57 2.58 3.98 -2.24
N ALA A 58 1.87 4.63 -1.32
CA ALA A 58 2.19 4.61 0.11
C ALA A 58 2.10 3.19 0.70
N ILE A 59 1.05 2.43 0.35
CA ILE A 59 0.93 1.02 0.77
C ILE A 59 2.11 0.19 0.25
N ALA A 60 2.46 0.35 -1.03
CA ALA A 60 3.56 -0.38 -1.64
C ALA A 60 4.90 -0.04 -0.98
N GLU A 61 5.16 1.22 -0.65
CA GLU A 61 6.39 1.65 0.03
C GLU A 61 6.56 0.99 1.40
N VAL A 62 5.50 0.94 2.20
CA VAL A 62 5.53 0.26 3.50
C VAL A 62 5.76 -1.25 3.33
N LEU A 63 5.01 -1.89 2.44
CA LEU A 63 5.01 -3.36 2.35
C LEU A 63 6.21 -3.93 1.58
N ASP A 64 6.71 -3.24 0.55
CA ASP A 64 7.81 -3.72 -0.29
C ASP A 64 9.17 -3.53 0.38
N GLN A 65 9.28 -2.61 1.33
CA GLN A 65 10.52 -2.37 2.06
C GLN A 65 10.71 -3.34 3.24
N ARG A 66 9.63 -3.91 3.79
CA ARG A 66 9.69 -4.81 4.94
C ARG A 66 9.77 -6.28 4.56
N SER A 67 10.68 -7.00 5.18
CA SER A 67 10.80 -8.45 5.16
C SER A 67 9.92 -9.10 6.25
N LEU A 68 9.69 -10.41 6.15
CA LEU A 68 9.02 -11.16 7.21
C LEU A 68 9.81 -11.15 8.53
N ALA A 69 11.14 -11.11 8.47
CA ALA A 69 11.97 -10.97 9.66
C ALA A 69 11.72 -9.63 10.35
N GLU A 70 11.77 -8.52 9.62
CA GLU A 70 11.49 -7.19 10.16
C GLU A 70 10.05 -7.07 10.68
N MET A 71 9.09 -7.71 10.02
CA MET A 71 7.69 -7.72 10.46
C MET A 71 7.50 -8.41 11.81
N ARG A 72 8.19 -9.55 12.05
CA ARG A 72 8.16 -10.26 13.33
C ARG A 72 8.66 -9.37 14.48
N ASP A 73 9.61 -8.50 14.19
CA ASP A 73 10.32 -7.69 15.18
C ASP A 73 9.69 -6.29 15.36
N ILE A 74 8.53 -6.01 14.75
CA ILE A 74 7.76 -4.78 14.98
C ILE A 74 7.23 -4.76 16.43
N SER A 75 7.66 -3.77 17.22
CA SER A 75 7.14 -3.53 18.56
C SER A 75 5.67 -3.10 18.51
N LEU A 76 4.80 -3.88 19.16
CA LEU A 76 3.36 -3.57 19.24
C LEU A 76 3.05 -2.48 20.27
N ASP A 77 3.98 -2.21 21.20
CA ASP A 77 3.85 -1.21 22.26
C ASP A 77 4.24 0.21 21.81
N ASP A 78 4.90 0.35 20.65
CA ASP A 78 5.30 1.64 20.06
C ASP A 78 5.18 1.58 18.53
N PRO A 79 3.95 1.62 17.99
CA PRO A 79 3.74 1.50 16.56
C PRO A 79 4.29 2.75 15.85
N PRO A 80 5.11 2.57 14.79
CA PRO A 80 5.75 3.69 14.08
C PRO A 80 4.74 4.67 13.43
N VAL A 81 3.47 4.28 13.31
CA VAL A 81 2.40 5.10 12.71
C VAL A 81 1.71 6.02 13.75
N ALA A 82 1.80 5.75 15.06
CA ALA A 82 1.07 6.54 16.05
C ALA A 82 1.68 7.93 16.34
N ARG A 83 2.90 8.20 15.86
CA ARG A 83 3.61 9.44 16.19
C ARG A 83 3.30 10.61 15.25
N ASP A 84 2.83 10.35 14.01
CA ASP A 84 2.79 11.37 12.95
C ASP A 84 1.45 11.52 12.21
N ILE A 85 0.35 10.91 12.66
CA ILE A 85 -0.98 11.25 12.09
C ILE A 85 -1.37 12.71 12.41
N GLY A 86 -0.73 13.33 13.42
CA GLY A 86 -0.82 14.77 13.68
C GLY A 86 -0.02 15.66 12.72
N ASP A 87 0.96 15.10 12.00
CA ASP A 87 1.90 15.80 11.10
C ASP A 87 1.75 15.41 9.63
N LEU A 88 0.73 14.61 9.27
CA LEU A 88 0.31 14.54 7.87
C LEU A 88 -0.03 15.97 7.42
N PRO A 89 0.62 16.51 6.37
CA PRO A 89 0.22 17.79 5.82
C PRO A 89 -1.10 17.57 5.10
N LEU A 90 -2.21 17.59 5.84
CA LEU A 90 -3.56 17.73 5.29
C LEU A 90 -3.77 19.17 4.82
N ALA A 91 -2.83 19.69 4.03
CA ALA A 91 -2.99 20.91 3.27
C ALA A 91 -3.77 20.59 1.98
N VAL A 92 -4.93 19.92 2.11
CA VAL A 92 -5.96 20.00 1.07
C VAL A 92 -6.63 21.34 1.29
N LYS A 93 -6.14 22.36 0.59
CA LYS A 93 -6.88 23.62 0.42
C LYS A 93 -8.14 23.30 -0.39
N VAL A 94 -9.22 22.97 0.31
CA VAL A 94 -10.58 23.07 -0.24
C VAL A 94 -10.85 24.56 -0.39
N GLN A 95 -10.63 25.09 -1.59
CA GLN A 95 -11.12 26.42 -1.94
C GLN A 95 -12.58 26.27 -2.35
N ALA A 96 -13.45 27.01 -1.66
CA ALA A 96 -14.87 27.19 -1.99
C ALA A 96 -15.04 28.04 -3.25
#